data_AF-A0A838DCD1-F1
#
_entry.id   AF-A0A838DCD1-F1
#
_cell.length_a   1.000
_cell.length_b   1.000
_cell.length_c   1.000
_cell.angle_alpha   90.00
_cell.angle_beta   90.00
_cell.angle_gamma   90.00
#
_symmetry.space_group_name_H-M   'P 1'
#
loop_
_entity.id
_entity.type
_entity.pdbx_description
1 polymer ?
#
loop_
_entity_poly.entity_id
_entity_poly.type
_entity_poly.pdbx_seq_one_letter_code
_entity_poly.pdbx_strand_id
1 'polypeptide(L)'
;MKDAKGNRGSTAEASRHVDKHVPPPRPVIGLEAEFTLFVDDVKRRPEDVFGTPAKLINQPMIPRTGRSFQLPSGGAIYFDTGVIEVATPIVEVQPGCCYRATRLLWEQIRYVRQELDEWGVRNDCRCRLQGFSTHYNLSFPDERRSTVRTAAKLGRLLAQIAPMPVALLAANRESSAVGVRPRGSRVEVTADFTPDAALMLATCAFIAGAFEGILHWENYRAEQLPRHSIPQPVPLRLRKHSSRRGWRVVRSSLQHDPFQTDPNKPIWKVRDGRVLSMRQIAAETMKPFRKQIRQLSDGATLEHIEAVFAGDARSLLDFPDRPSAYEDAGHGIDWNRRRVRHWARSDYEKVIHRVIAREPIRISGKHYVVQRMQGWYEIVFREVKTRRQRVFNLDELVRLTRKR
;
A
#
# COMPACT_ATOMS: atom_id res chain seq x y z
N MET A 1 57.91 39.59 30.00
CA MET A 1 57.22 40.64 30.79
C MET A 1 56.37 41.43 29.82
N LYS A 2 55.05 41.54 30.04
CA LYS A 2 54.03 41.92 29.02
C LYS A 2 53.90 40.90 27.86
N ASP A 3 52.82 40.76 27.08
CA ASP A 3 51.34 40.91 27.21
C ASP A 3 50.69 40.31 25.92
N ALA A 4 49.41 39.90 25.79
CA ALA A 4 48.37 39.41 26.72
C ALA A 4 47.14 38.87 25.92
N LYS A 5 46.23 38.10 26.57
CA LYS A 5 44.85 37.69 26.14
C LYS A 5 44.69 36.63 25.02
N GLY A 6 43.68 35.75 25.18
CA GLY A 6 43.27 34.80 24.12
C GLY A 6 42.20 33.74 24.46
N ASN A 7 41.30 33.96 25.43
CA ASN A 7 40.31 32.96 25.84
C ASN A 7 39.21 32.71 24.79
N ARG A 8 39.00 31.45 24.38
CA ARG A 8 37.72 30.94 23.85
C ARG A 8 37.50 29.49 24.28
N GLY A 9 36.56 29.28 25.20
CA GLY A 9 35.94 27.97 25.36
C GLY A 9 34.90 27.71 24.26
N SER A 10 34.69 26.44 23.92
CA SER A 10 33.44 25.97 23.31
C SER A 10 32.99 24.71 24.04
N THR A 11 31.83 24.79 24.68
CA THR A 11 31.24 23.76 25.52
C THR A 11 30.92 22.49 24.74
N ALA A 12 31.41 21.35 25.23
CA ALA A 12 30.96 20.03 24.80
C ALA A 12 29.56 19.73 25.39
N GLU A 13 28.52 20.42 24.93
CA GLU A 13 27.13 20.12 25.30
C GLU A 13 26.63 18.86 24.59
N ALA A 14 26.94 17.73 25.21
CA ALA A 14 26.14 16.50 25.28
C ALA A 14 24.92 16.42 24.33
N SER A 15 25.14 15.84 23.15
CA SER A 15 24.10 15.26 22.31
C SER A 15 23.51 13.99 22.96
N ARG A 16 22.85 14.17 24.12
CA ARG A 16 22.02 13.12 24.73
C ARG A 16 20.80 12.86 23.83
N HIS A 17 21.02 12.02 22.82
CA HIS A 17 19.96 11.23 22.21
C HIS A 17 19.27 10.48 23.35
N VAL A 18 18.11 10.99 23.75
CA VAL A 18 17.23 10.27 24.66
C VAL A 18 16.59 9.17 23.83
N ASP A 19 17.22 8.00 23.82
CA ASP A 19 16.59 6.73 23.47
C ASP A 19 15.48 6.43 24.50
N LYS A 20 14.40 7.18 24.40
CA LYS A 20 13.10 6.73 24.90
C LYS A 20 12.76 5.52 24.07
N HIS A 21 12.75 4.36 24.71
CA HIS A 21 12.31 3.10 24.15
C HIS A 21 10.93 3.29 23.50
N VAL A 22 10.94 3.52 22.18
CA VAL A 22 9.74 3.57 21.36
C VAL A 22 9.34 2.10 21.19
N PRO A 23 8.18 1.67 21.70
CA PRO A 23 7.76 0.28 21.53
C PRO A 23 7.70 -0.03 20.03
N PRO A 24 8.09 -1.24 19.61
CA PRO A 24 8.15 -1.61 18.20
C PRO A 24 6.78 -1.32 17.56
N PRO A 25 6.78 -0.59 16.42
CA PRO A 25 5.56 -0.06 15.86
C PRO A 25 4.62 -1.20 15.50
N ARG A 26 3.32 -1.04 15.82
CA ARG A 26 2.30 -2.03 15.45
C ARG A 26 2.37 -2.36 13.95
N PRO A 27 2.13 -3.63 13.53
CA PRO A 27 2.01 -3.96 12.12
C PRO A 27 0.88 -3.13 11.48
N VAL A 28 1.13 -2.61 10.27
CA VAL A 28 0.19 -1.76 9.52
C VAL A 28 0.10 -2.20 8.07
N ILE A 29 -1.05 -1.90 7.47
CA ILE A 29 -1.29 -1.94 6.04
C ILE A 29 -1.38 -0.51 5.49
N GLY A 30 -0.86 -0.32 4.27
CA GLY A 30 -1.06 0.90 3.48
C GLY A 30 -1.13 0.55 2.00
N LEU A 31 -1.95 1.27 1.25
CA LEU A 31 -2.10 1.11 -0.19
C LEU A 31 -1.56 2.34 -0.91
N GLU A 32 -1.00 2.15 -2.09
CA GLU A 32 -0.46 3.19 -2.96
C GLU A 32 -0.97 2.90 -4.38
N ALA A 33 -1.39 3.91 -5.14
CA ALA A 33 -1.84 3.77 -6.53
C ALA A 33 -1.11 4.78 -7.42
N GLU A 34 -0.67 4.30 -8.59
CA GLU A 34 0.06 5.08 -9.59
C GLU A 34 -0.85 5.43 -10.77
N PHE A 35 -0.76 6.64 -11.30
CA PHE A 35 -1.55 7.14 -12.42
C PHE A 35 -0.68 7.83 -13.48
N THR A 36 -0.90 7.49 -14.76
CA THR A 36 -0.40 8.30 -15.87
C THR A 36 -1.30 9.53 -16.04
N LEU A 37 -0.70 10.71 -16.15
CA LEU A 37 -1.40 11.96 -16.44
C LEU A 37 -1.59 12.14 -17.95
N PHE A 38 -2.79 12.55 -18.35
CA PHE A 38 -3.08 13.09 -19.67
C PHE A 38 -3.63 14.50 -19.53
N VAL A 39 -3.19 15.39 -20.43
CA VAL A 39 -3.71 16.75 -20.61
C VAL A 39 -4.02 16.92 -22.09
N ASP A 40 -5.26 17.26 -22.41
CA ASP A 40 -5.83 17.35 -23.77
C ASP A 40 -5.56 16.07 -24.58
N ASP A 41 -5.82 14.94 -23.92
CA ASP A 41 -5.60 13.57 -24.42
C ASP A 41 -4.16 13.22 -24.84
N VAL A 42 -3.19 14.09 -24.54
CA VAL A 42 -1.76 13.78 -24.69
C VAL A 42 -1.14 13.40 -23.34
N LYS A 43 -0.40 12.29 -23.32
CA LYS A 43 0.36 11.86 -22.13
C LYS A 43 1.36 12.95 -21.71
N ARG A 44 1.38 13.25 -20.41
CA ARG A 44 2.28 14.23 -19.78
C ARG A 44 2.94 13.63 -18.55
N ARG A 45 4.10 14.19 -18.18
CA ARG A 45 4.72 13.94 -16.88
C ARG A 45 4.20 14.99 -15.90
N PRO A 46 3.72 14.62 -14.70
CA PRO A 46 3.26 15.59 -13.71
C PRO A 46 4.39 16.50 -13.19
N GLU A 47 5.65 16.05 -13.24
CA GLU A 47 6.80 16.91 -12.95
C GLU A 47 6.98 18.04 -13.98
N ASP A 48 6.64 17.80 -15.25
CA ASP A 48 6.79 18.81 -16.31
C ASP A 48 5.61 19.80 -16.31
N VAL A 49 4.40 19.33 -15.98
CA VAL A 49 3.19 20.19 -15.92
C VAL A 49 3.12 21.00 -14.63
N PHE A 50 3.35 20.37 -13.47
CA PHE A 50 3.14 21.00 -12.16
C PHE A 50 4.45 21.29 -11.41
N GLY A 51 5.58 20.64 -11.76
CA GLY A 51 6.84 20.70 -11.00
C GLY A 51 6.79 19.90 -9.70
N THR A 52 5.85 20.21 -8.81
CA THR A 52 5.62 19.50 -7.54
C THR A 52 4.13 19.41 -7.22
N PRO A 53 3.69 18.47 -6.37
CA PRO A 53 2.29 18.36 -5.96
C PRO A 53 1.71 19.65 -5.37
N ALA A 54 2.55 20.52 -4.80
CA ALA A 54 2.13 21.79 -4.22
C ALA A 54 1.67 22.86 -5.24
N LYS A 55 1.80 22.63 -6.55
CA LYS A 55 1.14 23.44 -7.59
C LYS A 55 -0.17 22.84 -8.13
N LEU A 56 -0.45 21.58 -7.81
CA LEU A 56 -1.69 20.90 -8.16
C LEU A 56 -2.73 21.07 -7.05
N ILE A 57 -2.32 20.83 -5.80
CA ILE A 57 -3.20 20.85 -4.63
C ILE A 57 -3.34 22.27 -4.07
N ASN A 58 -4.56 22.79 -4.04
CA ASN A 58 -4.94 24.14 -3.61
C ASN A 58 -4.80 24.35 -2.09
N GLN A 59 -4.93 23.28 -1.30
CA GLN A 59 -4.93 23.36 0.16
C GLN A 59 -3.54 23.13 0.79
N PRO A 60 -3.23 23.75 1.95
CA PRO A 60 -1.91 23.62 2.59
C PRO A 60 -1.53 22.19 3.02
N MET A 61 -0.65 21.55 2.26
CA MET A 61 -0.10 20.22 2.57
C MET A 61 1.05 20.24 3.59
N ILE A 62 1.18 19.18 4.39
CA ILE A 62 2.30 18.99 5.32
C ILE A 62 3.44 18.30 4.55
N PRO A 63 4.69 18.83 4.55
CA PRO A 63 5.79 18.16 3.86
C PRO A 63 6.11 16.81 4.50
N ARG A 64 6.55 15.85 3.69
CA ARG A 64 7.07 14.56 4.14
C ARG A 64 8.56 14.45 3.77
N THR A 65 9.24 13.42 4.24
CA THR A 65 10.62 13.13 3.78
C THR A 65 10.64 12.88 2.26
N GLY A 66 11.59 13.51 1.54
CA GLY A 66 11.71 13.39 0.08
C GLY A 66 10.83 14.41 -0.66
N ARG A 67 10.26 14.00 -1.80
CA ARG A 67 9.39 14.84 -2.65
C ARG A 67 7.88 14.64 -2.41
N SER A 68 7.53 13.94 -1.31
CA SER A 68 6.12 13.63 -0.99
C SER A 68 5.51 14.63 0.00
N PHE A 69 4.20 14.79 -0.12
CA PHE A 69 3.39 15.70 0.68
C PHE A 69 2.20 14.95 1.29
N GLN A 70 1.80 15.30 2.51
CA GLN A 70 0.59 14.80 3.14
C GLN A 70 -0.61 15.59 2.63
N LEU A 71 -1.57 14.90 2.03
CA LEU A 71 -2.82 15.46 1.54
C LEU A 71 -3.74 15.87 2.70
N PRO A 72 -4.57 16.91 2.55
CA PRO A 72 -5.62 17.26 3.53
C PRO A 72 -6.64 16.14 3.77
N SER A 73 -6.88 15.32 2.74
CA SER A 73 -7.75 14.13 2.79
C SER A 73 -7.20 12.95 3.61
N GLY A 74 -6.01 13.07 4.20
CA GLY A 74 -5.45 12.09 5.14
C GLY A 74 -4.25 11.29 4.61
N GLY A 75 -4.11 11.14 3.30
CA GLY A 75 -3.06 10.36 2.65
C GLY A 75 -1.84 11.17 2.24
N ALA A 76 -1.15 10.71 1.20
CA ALA A 76 0.00 11.39 0.62
C ALA A 76 -0.02 11.39 -0.91
N ILE A 77 0.64 12.38 -1.50
CA ILE A 77 0.86 12.53 -2.94
C ILE A 77 2.35 12.75 -3.23
N TYR A 78 2.82 12.19 -4.33
CA TYR A 78 4.12 12.54 -4.94
C TYR A 78 4.10 12.24 -6.44
N PHE A 79 5.13 12.76 -7.12
CA PHE A 79 5.42 12.40 -8.50
C PHE A 79 6.72 11.59 -8.50
N ASP A 80 6.69 10.37 -9.05
CA ASP A 80 7.88 9.54 -9.30
C ASP A 80 7.89 9.09 -10.76
N THR A 81 9.04 9.18 -11.42
CA THR A 81 9.26 8.67 -12.79
C THR A 81 8.18 8.97 -13.85
N GLY A 82 7.49 10.12 -13.79
CA GLY A 82 6.43 10.47 -14.75
C GLY A 82 5.02 10.00 -14.41
N VAL A 83 4.76 9.46 -13.21
CA VAL A 83 3.41 9.14 -12.71
C VAL A 83 3.03 9.97 -11.48
N ILE A 84 1.73 10.17 -11.28
CA ILE A 84 1.18 10.67 -10.01
C ILE A 84 0.95 9.47 -9.10
N GLU A 85 1.59 9.47 -7.93
CA GLU A 85 1.39 8.44 -6.90
C GLU A 85 0.54 8.99 -5.76
N VAL A 86 -0.48 8.23 -5.38
CA VAL A 86 -1.44 8.55 -4.31
C VAL A 86 -1.43 7.42 -3.28
N ALA A 87 -1.17 7.75 -2.02
CA ALA A 87 -0.97 6.79 -0.94
C ALA A 87 -1.94 7.00 0.23
N THR A 88 -2.38 5.92 0.88
CA THR A 88 -3.21 5.98 2.09
C THR A 88 -2.41 6.50 3.29
N PRO A 89 -3.06 7.04 4.34
CA PRO A 89 -2.50 6.92 5.67
C PRO A 89 -2.38 5.44 6.04
N ILE A 90 -1.42 5.11 6.90
CA ILE A 90 -1.23 3.73 7.36
C ILE A 90 -2.31 3.35 8.38
N VAL A 91 -2.80 2.11 8.27
CA VAL A 91 -3.86 1.55 9.12
C VAL A 91 -3.31 0.35 9.87
N GLU A 92 -3.57 0.28 11.17
CA GLU A 92 -3.22 -0.83 12.05
C GLU A 92 -3.76 -2.17 11.51
N VAL A 93 -2.94 -3.23 11.49
CA VAL A 93 -3.39 -4.58 11.13
C VAL A 93 -4.26 -5.13 12.27
N GLN A 94 -5.57 -5.10 12.04
CA GLN A 94 -6.63 -5.52 12.95
C GLN A 94 -7.92 -5.77 12.15
N PRO A 95 -9.01 -6.30 12.74
CA PRO A 95 -10.27 -6.46 12.03
C PRO A 95 -10.77 -5.18 11.36
N GLY A 96 -11.18 -5.29 10.10
CA GLY A 96 -11.60 -4.20 9.23
C GLY A 96 -10.46 -3.38 8.59
N CYS A 97 -9.18 -3.72 8.79
CA CYS A 97 -8.06 -2.94 8.24
C CYS A 97 -8.07 -2.89 6.70
N CYS A 98 -8.39 -4.01 6.03
CA CYS A 98 -8.42 -4.11 4.57
C CYS A 98 -9.48 -3.18 3.97
N TYR A 99 -10.64 -3.12 4.62
CA TYR A 99 -11.73 -2.22 4.28
C TYR A 99 -11.32 -0.75 4.44
N ARG A 100 -10.77 -0.39 5.60
CA ARG A 100 -10.32 1.00 5.86
C ARG A 100 -9.27 1.44 4.85
N ALA A 101 -8.26 0.63 4.59
CA ALA A 101 -7.19 0.97 3.66
C ALA A 101 -7.70 1.12 2.22
N THR A 102 -8.60 0.23 1.77
CA THR A 102 -9.22 0.35 0.44
C THR A 102 -10.09 1.61 0.34
N ARG A 103 -10.95 1.87 1.34
CA ARG A 103 -11.76 3.10 1.41
C ARG A 103 -10.88 4.35 1.34
N LEU A 104 -9.84 4.40 2.19
CA LEU A 104 -8.92 5.53 2.28
C LEU A 104 -8.24 5.81 0.95
N LEU A 105 -7.81 4.78 0.19
CA LEU A 105 -7.16 4.96 -1.10
C LEU A 105 -8.11 5.63 -2.09
N TRP A 106 -9.33 5.12 -2.22
CA TRP A 106 -10.36 5.70 -3.09
C TRP A 106 -10.77 7.13 -2.68
N GLU A 107 -10.79 7.43 -1.38
CA GLU A 107 -10.96 8.81 -0.88
C GLU A 107 -9.81 9.73 -1.30
N GLN A 108 -8.55 9.25 -1.28
CA GLN A 108 -7.42 10.04 -1.75
C GLN A 108 -7.44 10.23 -3.28
N ILE A 109 -7.77 9.17 -4.03
CA ILE A 109 -7.91 9.22 -5.50
C ILE A 109 -8.98 10.24 -5.88
N ARG A 110 -10.14 10.23 -5.21
CA ARG A 110 -11.20 11.23 -5.40
C ARG A 110 -10.70 12.65 -5.15
N TYR A 111 -10.02 12.85 -4.03
CA TYR A 111 -9.52 14.18 -3.65
C TYR A 111 -8.51 14.72 -4.68
N VAL A 112 -7.53 13.91 -5.07
CA VAL A 112 -6.55 14.30 -6.11
C VAL A 112 -7.21 14.50 -7.47
N ARG A 113 -8.27 13.73 -7.79
CA ARG A 113 -9.05 13.95 -9.01
C ARG A 113 -9.76 15.31 -9.00
N GLN A 114 -10.44 15.66 -7.91
CA GLN A 114 -11.15 16.94 -7.79
C GLN A 114 -10.19 18.13 -7.92
N GLU A 115 -9.02 18.07 -7.27
CA GLU A 115 -7.97 19.10 -7.41
C GLU A 115 -7.42 19.19 -8.84
N LEU A 116 -7.35 18.06 -9.56
CA LEU A 116 -6.97 18.02 -10.98
C LEU A 116 -8.05 18.60 -11.90
N ASP A 117 -9.33 18.35 -11.63
CA ASP A 117 -10.44 18.94 -12.38
C ASP A 117 -10.50 20.46 -12.18
N GLU A 118 -10.38 20.93 -10.93
CA GLU A 118 -10.27 22.36 -10.60
C GLU A 118 -9.03 23.01 -11.22
N TRP A 119 -7.92 22.28 -11.34
CA TRP A 119 -6.74 22.75 -12.06
C TRP A 119 -6.99 22.84 -13.57
N GLY A 120 -7.60 21.82 -14.18
CA GLY A 120 -7.94 21.81 -15.61
C GLY A 120 -8.84 22.98 -16.01
N VAL A 121 -9.92 23.22 -15.26
CA VAL A 121 -10.84 24.36 -15.45
C VAL A 121 -10.10 25.71 -15.38
N ARG A 122 -9.14 25.88 -14.46
CA ARG A 122 -8.38 27.13 -14.32
C ARG A 122 -7.33 27.35 -15.42
N ASN A 123 -6.96 26.31 -16.17
CA ASN A 123 -5.95 26.36 -17.22
C ASN A 123 -6.55 26.05 -18.61
N ASP A 124 -7.88 26.08 -18.74
CA ASP A 124 -8.64 25.82 -19.98
C ASP A 124 -8.21 24.54 -20.72
N CYS A 125 -8.03 23.44 -19.97
CA CYS A 125 -7.60 22.16 -20.52
C CYS A 125 -8.29 20.95 -19.86
N ARG A 126 -8.39 19.85 -20.61
CA ARG A 126 -8.99 18.60 -20.14
C ARG A 126 -7.94 17.69 -19.53
N CYS A 127 -8.04 17.44 -18.23
CA CYS A 127 -7.16 16.50 -17.52
C CYS A 127 -7.84 15.15 -17.27
N ARG A 128 -7.06 14.06 -17.33
CA ARG A 128 -7.50 12.73 -16.84
C ARG A 128 -6.36 11.90 -16.25
N LEU A 129 -6.73 10.98 -15.37
CA LEU A 129 -5.83 10.02 -14.73
C LEU A 129 -6.06 8.63 -15.32
N GLN A 130 -5.09 8.09 -16.05
CA GLN A 130 -5.11 6.69 -16.47
C GLN A 130 -4.50 5.83 -15.35
N GLY A 131 -5.27 4.89 -14.78
CA GLY A 131 -4.82 3.99 -13.73
C GLY A 131 -3.68 3.08 -14.21
N PHE A 132 -2.55 3.09 -13.51
CA PHE A 132 -1.35 2.37 -13.90
C PHE A 132 -1.08 1.15 -13.00
N SER A 133 -0.84 1.36 -11.70
CA SER A 133 -0.55 0.26 -10.77
C SER A 133 -1.18 0.44 -9.40
N THR A 134 -1.18 -0.61 -8.57
CA THR A 134 -1.50 -0.53 -7.15
C THR A 134 -0.54 -1.39 -6.31
N HIS A 135 -0.01 -0.80 -5.24
CA HIS A 135 0.91 -1.44 -4.31
C HIS A 135 0.22 -1.67 -2.95
N TYR A 136 0.24 -2.91 -2.48
CA TYR A 136 -0.29 -3.35 -1.21
C TYR A 136 0.89 -3.59 -0.26
N ASN A 137 1.10 -2.69 0.70
CA ASN A 137 2.23 -2.71 1.62
C ASN A 137 1.77 -3.18 3.01
N LEU A 138 2.38 -4.26 3.53
CA LEU A 138 2.16 -4.76 4.90
C LEU A 138 3.47 -4.81 5.69
N SER A 139 3.49 -4.16 6.85
CA SER A 139 4.60 -4.25 7.81
C SER A 139 4.39 -5.37 8.82
N PHE A 140 5.48 -5.81 9.44
CA PHE A 140 5.50 -6.83 10.47
C PHE A 140 6.62 -6.52 11.48
N PRO A 141 6.48 -6.93 12.75
CA PRO A 141 7.53 -6.72 13.76
C PRO A 141 8.81 -7.48 13.39
N ASP A 142 9.95 -6.79 13.44
CA ASP A 142 11.29 -7.31 13.10
C ASP A 142 11.87 -8.24 14.20
N GLU A 143 11.06 -8.58 15.21
CA GLU A 143 11.47 -9.28 16.44
C GLU A 143 11.94 -10.72 16.21
N ARG A 144 11.51 -11.36 15.11
CA ARG A 144 11.93 -12.73 14.76
C ARG A 144 13.18 -12.72 13.88
N ARG A 145 14.31 -12.23 14.41
CA ARG A 145 15.65 -12.30 13.79
C ARG A 145 16.16 -13.74 13.68
N SER A 146 15.54 -14.51 12.80
CA SER A 146 15.93 -15.87 12.43
C SER A 146 16.35 -15.90 10.96
N THR A 147 17.45 -16.58 10.65
CA THR A 147 17.97 -16.71 9.29
C THR A 147 16.97 -17.34 8.32
N VAL A 148 15.97 -18.09 8.82
CA VAL A 148 14.92 -18.74 8.01
C VAL A 148 13.60 -17.96 7.94
N ARG A 149 13.48 -16.81 8.63
CA ARG A 149 12.26 -15.98 8.71
C ARG A 149 12.49 -14.50 8.35
N THR A 150 13.31 -14.23 7.34
CA THR A 150 13.63 -12.86 6.90
C THR A 150 12.60 -12.30 5.92
N ALA A 151 12.49 -10.96 5.83
CA ALA A 151 11.65 -10.25 4.85
C ALA A 151 11.88 -10.71 3.41
N ALA A 152 13.13 -11.00 3.04
CA ALA A 152 13.48 -11.49 1.71
C ALA A 152 12.94 -12.92 1.45
N LYS A 153 12.97 -13.80 2.46
CA LYS A 153 12.39 -15.15 2.34
C LYS A 153 10.86 -15.08 2.30
N LEU A 154 10.25 -14.24 3.13
CA LEU A 154 8.80 -13.97 3.11
C LEU A 154 8.34 -13.46 1.74
N GLY A 155 9.02 -12.44 1.20
CA GLY A 155 8.72 -11.90 -0.12
C GLY A 155 8.91 -12.91 -1.26
N ARG A 156 9.91 -13.79 -1.18
CA ARG A 156 10.11 -14.87 -2.17
C ARG A 156 9.05 -15.97 -2.06
N LEU A 157 8.58 -16.27 -0.85
CA LEU A 157 7.49 -17.23 -0.62
C LEU A 157 6.15 -16.67 -1.12
N LEU A 158 5.83 -15.42 -0.78
CA LEU A 158 4.67 -14.70 -1.33
C LEU A 158 4.71 -14.60 -2.86
N ALA A 159 5.88 -14.42 -3.47
CA ALA A 159 6.03 -14.44 -4.93
C ALA A 159 5.70 -15.78 -5.59
N GLN A 160 5.57 -16.88 -4.82
CA GLN A 160 5.11 -18.19 -5.28
C GLN A 160 3.62 -18.44 -4.99
N ILE A 161 3.00 -17.65 -4.11
CA ILE A 161 1.63 -17.84 -3.60
C ILE A 161 0.67 -16.82 -4.24
N ALA A 162 1.04 -15.54 -4.21
CA ALA A 162 0.21 -14.43 -4.65
C ALA A 162 -0.13 -14.38 -6.16
N PRO A 163 0.73 -14.80 -7.12
CA PRO A 163 0.53 -14.49 -8.54
C PRO A 163 -0.83 -14.87 -9.14
N MET A 164 -1.28 -16.13 -9.00
CA MET A 164 -2.55 -16.56 -9.60
C MET A 164 -3.79 -15.94 -8.91
N PRO A 165 -3.89 -15.95 -7.56
CA PRO A 165 -4.96 -15.23 -6.86
C PRO A 165 -5.01 -13.73 -7.16
N VAL A 166 -3.87 -13.03 -7.16
CA VAL A 166 -3.82 -11.58 -7.40
C VAL A 166 -4.06 -11.25 -8.87
N ALA A 167 -3.69 -12.12 -9.81
CA ALA A 167 -4.08 -11.95 -11.22
C ALA A 167 -5.61 -11.96 -11.37
N LEU A 168 -6.30 -12.93 -10.78
CA LEU A 168 -7.77 -12.99 -10.78
C LEU A 168 -8.44 -11.79 -10.10
N LEU A 169 -7.84 -11.22 -9.04
CA LEU A 169 -8.48 -10.16 -8.26
C LEU A 169 -8.11 -8.73 -8.72
N ALA A 170 -6.98 -8.53 -9.40
CA ALA A 170 -6.48 -7.18 -9.74
C ALA A 170 -5.93 -6.99 -11.16
N ALA A 171 -5.61 -8.06 -11.89
CA ALA A 171 -5.05 -7.96 -13.24
C ALA A 171 -6.13 -7.94 -14.32
N ASN A 172 -5.78 -7.37 -15.47
CA ASN A 172 -6.57 -7.32 -16.69
C ASN A 172 -5.72 -7.89 -17.86
N ARG A 173 -6.26 -7.87 -19.09
CA ARG A 173 -5.59 -8.44 -20.26
C ARG A 173 -4.26 -7.76 -20.64
N GLU A 174 -4.11 -6.47 -20.39
CA GLU A 174 -2.87 -5.74 -20.66
C GLU A 174 -1.79 -5.92 -19.59
N SER A 175 -2.12 -6.55 -18.45
CA SER A 175 -1.22 -6.63 -17.30
C SER A 175 0.17 -7.17 -17.65
N SER A 176 1.17 -6.60 -16.96
CA SER A 176 2.58 -6.88 -17.23
C SER A 176 3.19 -7.85 -16.22
N ALA A 177 2.80 -7.74 -14.94
CA ALA A 177 3.34 -8.55 -13.85
C ALA A 177 2.46 -8.53 -12.60
N VAL A 178 2.54 -9.60 -11.81
CA VAL A 178 2.34 -9.53 -10.35
C VAL A 178 3.70 -9.56 -9.68
N GLY A 179 3.97 -8.62 -8.78
CA GLY A 179 5.28 -8.42 -8.14
C GLY A 179 5.23 -8.51 -6.62
N VAL A 180 6.35 -8.91 -6.01
CA VAL A 180 6.53 -8.91 -4.55
C VAL A 180 7.93 -8.36 -4.22
N ARG A 181 7.97 -7.32 -3.39
CA ARG A 181 9.16 -6.52 -3.11
C ARG A 181 9.40 -6.42 -1.59
N PRO A 182 10.47 -7.00 -1.01
CA PRO A 182 10.79 -6.83 0.40
C PRO A 182 11.41 -5.44 0.65
N ARG A 183 11.10 -4.85 1.81
CA ARG A 183 11.39 -3.45 2.19
C ARG A 183 11.68 -3.34 3.69
N GLY A 184 12.81 -3.89 4.14
CA GLY A 184 13.14 -3.93 5.57
C GLY A 184 12.08 -4.72 6.35
N SER A 185 11.38 -4.07 7.27
CA SER A 185 10.28 -4.60 8.09
C SER A 185 8.89 -4.61 7.40
N ARG A 186 8.82 -4.40 6.07
CA ARG A 186 7.59 -4.56 5.29
C ARG A 186 7.78 -5.38 4.02
N VAL A 187 6.68 -5.96 3.51
CA VAL A 187 6.59 -6.54 2.17
C VAL A 187 5.54 -5.76 1.38
N GLU A 188 5.80 -5.60 0.10
CA GLU A 188 5.02 -4.84 -0.85
C GLU A 188 4.64 -5.77 -2.00
N VAL A 189 3.34 -5.95 -2.25
CA VAL A 189 2.81 -6.70 -3.39
C VAL A 189 2.30 -5.70 -4.41
N THR A 190 2.65 -5.87 -5.69
CA THR A 190 2.29 -4.93 -6.76
C THR A 190 1.50 -5.64 -7.86
N ALA A 191 0.41 -5.02 -8.27
CA ALA A 191 -0.38 -5.41 -9.45
C ALA A 191 -0.72 -4.16 -10.27
N ASP A 192 -1.42 -4.32 -11.37
CA ASP A 192 -2.06 -3.20 -12.07
C ASP A 192 -3.04 -2.46 -11.13
N PHE A 193 -3.42 -1.23 -11.51
CA PHE A 193 -4.55 -0.55 -10.87
C PHE A 193 -5.82 -1.42 -10.98
N THR A 194 -6.78 -1.27 -10.06
CA THR A 194 -8.03 -2.04 -10.11
C THR A 194 -9.20 -1.05 -10.03
N PRO A 195 -9.84 -0.68 -11.17
CA PRO A 195 -10.93 0.29 -11.20
C PRO A 195 -12.28 -0.27 -10.68
N ASP A 196 -12.23 -1.16 -9.69
CA ASP A 196 -13.38 -1.71 -8.98
C ASP A 196 -13.01 -1.80 -7.49
N ALA A 197 -13.76 -1.11 -6.63
CA ALA A 197 -13.48 -1.04 -5.20
C ALA A 197 -13.71 -2.37 -4.45
N ALA A 198 -14.59 -3.25 -4.96
CA ALA A 198 -14.84 -4.57 -4.39
C ALA A 198 -13.72 -5.56 -4.73
N LEU A 199 -13.20 -5.53 -5.96
CA LEU A 199 -12.05 -6.32 -6.39
C LEU A 199 -10.74 -5.82 -5.77
N MET A 200 -10.56 -4.51 -5.62
CA MET A 200 -9.42 -3.95 -4.87
C MET A 200 -9.46 -4.36 -3.39
N LEU A 201 -10.64 -4.34 -2.76
CA LEU A 201 -10.83 -4.83 -1.39
C LEU A 201 -10.59 -6.35 -1.28
N ALA A 202 -11.06 -7.13 -2.25
CA ALA A 202 -10.79 -8.56 -2.34
C ALA A 202 -9.28 -8.85 -2.45
N THR A 203 -8.58 -8.12 -3.31
CA THR A 203 -7.12 -8.20 -3.48
C THR A 203 -6.39 -7.86 -2.17
N CYS A 204 -6.75 -6.73 -1.55
CA CYS A 204 -6.23 -6.28 -0.27
C CYS A 204 -6.41 -7.34 0.82
N ALA A 205 -7.62 -7.89 0.94
CA ALA A 205 -7.97 -8.90 1.93
C ALA A 205 -7.26 -10.25 1.70
N PHE A 206 -7.15 -10.72 0.44
CA PHE A 206 -6.38 -11.91 0.10
C PHE A 206 -4.90 -11.73 0.46
N ILE A 207 -4.27 -10.62 0.05
CA ILE A 207 -2.85 -10.35 0.30
C ILE A 207 -2.58 -10.25 1.80
N ALA A 208 -3.40 -9.50 2.56
CA ALA A 208 -3.25 -9.36 4.00
C ALA A 208 -3.47 -10.69 4.74
N GLY A 209 -4.49 -11.47 4.36
CA GLY A 209 -4.78 -12.77 4.97
C GLY A 209 -3.72 -13.83 4.66
N ALA A 210 -3.20 -13.87 3.44
CA ALA A 210 -2.08 -14.73 3.07
C ALA A 210 -0.79 -14.33 3.79
N PHE A 211 -0.51 -13.02 3.87
CA PHE A 211 0.63 -12.47 4.59
C PHE A 211 0.61 -12.87 6.07
N GLU A 212 -0.48 -12.56 6.80
CA GLU A 212 -0.65 -12.93 8.21
C GLU A 212 -0.66 -14.44 8.42
N GLY A 213 -1.26 -15.22 7.51
CA GLY A 213 -1.21 -16.68 7.55
C GLY A 213 0.22 -17.21 7.49
N ILE A 214 1.04 -16.71 6.56
CA ILE A 214 2.45 -17.12 6.39
C ILE A 214 3.31 -16.67 7.59
N LEU A 215 3.01 -15.55 8.25
CA LEU A 215 3.70 -15.17 9.50
C LEU A 215 3.55 -16.23 10.62
N HIS A 216 2.55 -17.11 10.55
CA HIS A 216 2.38 -18.21 11.51
C HIS A 216 3.09 -19.51 11.09
N TRP A 217 3.59 -19.60 9.86
CA TRP A 217 4.32 -20.78 9.38
C TRP A 217 5.68 -20.91 10.09
N GLU A 218 6.20 -22.14 10.17
CA GLU A 218 7.45 -22.48 10.83
C GLU A 218 8.62 -21.64 10.29
N ASN A 219 8.77 -21.64 8.96
CA ASN A 219 9.80 -20.91 8.24
C ASN A 219 9.25 -20.37 6.89
N TYR A 220 10.03 -19.54 6.17
CA TYR A 220 9.59 -18.95 4.89
C TYR A 220 10.27 -19.60 3.67
N ARG A 221 10.40 -20.93 3.65
CA ARG A 221 10.97 -21.72 2.54
C ARG A 221 9.87 -22.35 1.68
N ALA A 222 10.21 -22.71 0.44
CA ALA A 222 9.28 -23.33 -0.50
C ALA A 222 8.78 -24.73 -0.07
N GLU A 223 9.45 -25.40 0.87
CA GLU A 223 9.02 -26.67 1.47
C GLU A 223 7.68 -26.55 2.24
N GLN A 224 7.28 -25.34 2.65
CA GLN A 224 5.99 -25.11 3.31
C GLN A 224 4.81 -25.14 2.32
N LEU A 225 5.04 -24.92 1.03
CA LEU A 225 3.99 -24.91 0.00
C LEU A 225 3.21 -26.25 -0.05
N PRO A 226 3.86 -27.42 -0.21
CA PRO A 226 3.14 -28.70 -0.15
C PRO A 226 2.57 -29.00 1.23
N ARG A 227 3.22 -28.59 2.34
CA ARG A 227 2.71 -28.80 3.71
C ARG A 227 1.39 -28.06 3.98
N HIS A 228 1.18 -26.93 3.32
CA HIS A 228 -0.07 -26.15 3.38
C HIS A 228 -0.97 -26.37 2.15
N SER A 229 -0.73 -27.44 1.38
CA SER A 229 -1.50 -27.81 0.18
C SER A 229 -1.64 -26.68 -0.84
N ILE A 230 -0.63 -25.82 -0.98
CA ILE A 230 -0.59 -24.76 -1.97
C ILE A 230 -0.18 -25.36 -3.33
N PRO A 231 -1.06 -25.37 -4.35
CA PRO A 231 -0.68 -25.80 -5.68
C PRO A 231 0.41 -24.89 -6.26
N GLN A 232 1.34 -25.49 -7.00
CA GLN A 232 2.46 -24.76 -7.61
C GLN A 232 2.52 -25.08 -9.11
N PRO A 233 2.16 -24.13 -9.98
CA PRO A 233 2.32 -24.27 -11.43
C PRO A 233 3.76 -24.58 -11.81
N VAL A 234 3.95 -25.47 -12.79
CA VAL A 234 5.28 -25.86 -13.28
C VAL A 234 5.38 -25.68 -14.81
N PRO A 235 6.45 -25.06 -15.32
CA PRO A 235 7.51 -24.34 -14.59
C PRO A 235 7.01 -23.00 -14.03
N LEU A 236 7.51 -22.60 -12.86
CA LEU A 236 7.39 -21.25 -12.31
C LEU A 236 8.77 -20.60 -12.23
N ARG A 237 8.98 -19.53 -13.00
CA ARG A 237 10.23 -18.77 -13.08
C ARG A 237 10.04 -17.36 -12.53
N LEU A 238 10.36 -17.17 -11.24
CA LEU A 238 10.40 -15.85 -10.62
C LEU A 238 11.47 -14.97 -11.29
N ARG A 239 11.07 -13.90 -11.97
CA ARG A 239 12.00 -12.92 -12.54
C ARG A 239 12.42 -11.95 -11.46
N LYS A 240 13.71 -11.57 -11.40
CA LYS A 240 14.14 -10.45 -10.54
C LYS A 240 13.47 -9.15 -11.02
N HIS A 241 13.13 -8.26 -10.09
CA HIS A 241 12.70 -6.92 -10.46
C HIS A 241 13.92 -6.15 -11.03
N SER A 242 13.78 -5.54 -12.20
CA SER A 242 14.91 -5.02 -12.99
C SER A 242 15.67 -3.88 -12.30
N SER A 243 14.94 -3.01 -11.58
CA SER A 243 15.47 -1.80 -10.92
C SER A 243 15.39 -1.79 -9.39
N ARG A 244 14.81 -2.82 -8.75
CA ARG A 244 14.50 -2.81 -7.30
C ARG A 244 14.75 -4.20 -6.68
N ARG A 245 14.90 -4.29 -5.35
CA ARG A 245 14.90 -5.60 -4.65
C ARG A 245 13.49 -6.20 -4.71
N GLY A 246 13.35 -7.42 -5.24
CA GLY A 246 12.09 -8.15 -5.34
C GLY A 246 12.02 -9.16 -6.48
N TRP A 247 10.86 -9.80 -6.62
CA TRP A 247 10.52 -10.79 -7.65
C TRP A 247 9.23 -10.41 -8.37
N ARG A 248 9.06 -10.92 -9.60
CA ARG A 248 7.85 -10.77 -10.42
C ARG A 248 7.51 -12.08 -11.11
N VAL A 249 6.22 -12.35 -11.27
CA VAL A 249 5.67 -13.25 -12.28
C VAL A 249 5.17 -12.40 -13.42
N VAL A 250 5.76 -12.61 -14.60
CA VAL A 250 5.43 -11.93 -15.87
C VAL A 250 4.84 -12.94 -16.85
N ARG A 251 4.39 -12.48 -18.02
CA ARG A 251 3.87 -13.31 -19.12
C ARG A 251 4.71 -14.58 -19.39
N SER A 252 6.04 -14.46 -19.42
CA SER A 252 7.00 -15.56 -19.62
C SER A 252 7.60 -16.17 -18.34
N SER A 253 6.90 -16.06 -17.20
CA SER A 253 7.26 -16.75 -15.95
C SER A 253 6.64 -18.14 -15.81
N LEU A 254 5.63 -18.46 -16.62
CA LEU A 254 4.88 -19.71 -16.60
C LEU A 254 4.87 -20.35 -18.00
N GLN A 255 4.26 -21.53 -18.13
CA GLN A 255 4.09 -22.20 -19.44
C GLN A 255 3.17 -21.43 -20.40
N HIS A 256 2.14 -20.80 -19.86
CA HIS A 256 1.16 -19.97 -20.58
C HIS A 256 1.15 -18.57 -19.98
N ASP A 257 0.65 -17.59 -20.74
CA ASP A 257 0.50 -16.22 -20.25
C ASP A 257 -0.68 -16.14 -19.26
N PRO A 258 -0.46 -15.80 -17.97
CA PRO A 258 -1.52 -15.76 -16.97
C PRO A 258 -2.55 -14.64 -17.21
N PHE A 259 -2.24 -13.62 -18.02
CA PHE A 259 -3.13 -12.49 -18.27
C PHE A 259 -3.96 -12.68 -19.55
N GLN A 260 -3.45 -13.45 -20.52
CA GLN A 260 -4.11 -13.69 -21.81
C GLN A 260 -4.87 -15.03 -21.90
N THR A 261 -4.62 -15.96 -20.98
CA THR A 261 -5.34 -17.25 -20.93
C THR A 261 -6.77 -17.09 -20.38
N ASP A 262 -7.72 -17.92 -20.81
CA ASP A 262 -9.01 -18.10 -20.13
C ASP A 262 -8.80 -18.65 -18.70
N PRO A 263 -9.21 -17.92 -17.63
CA PRO A 263 -8.97 -18.34 -16.26
C PRO A 263 -9.62 -19.68 -15.86
N ASN A 264 -10.65 -20.11 -16.60
CA ASN A 264 -11.41 -21.34 -16.37
C ASN A 264 -10.76 -22.57 -17.01
N LYS A 265 -9.89 -22.38 -18.02
CA LYS A 265 -9.32 -23.48 -18.82
C LYS A 265 -8.31 -24.30 -18.00
N PRO A 266 -8.48 -25.63 -17.85
CA PRO A 266 -7.55 -26.46 -17.11
C PRO A 266 -6.30 -26.78 -17.94
N ILE A 267 -5.32 -25.87 -17.93
CA ILE A 267 -4.05 -26.03 -18.66
C ILE A 267 -2.81 -25.93 -17.78
N TRP A 268 -2.95 -25.53 -16.51
CA TRP A 268 -1.82 -25.33 -15.62
C TRP A 268 -1.43 -26.64 -14.97
N LYS A 269 -0.40 -27.29 -15.51
CA LYS A 269 0.24 -28.41 -14.81
C LYS A 269 0.82 -27.91 -13.49
N VAL A 270 0.47 -28.56 -12.39
CA VAL A 270 1.00 -28.28 -11.05
C VAL A 270 1.96 -29.37 -10.60
N ARG A 271 2.78 -29.06 -9.59
CA ARG A 271 3.90 -29.91 -9.15
C ARG A 271 3.50 -31.32 -8.69
N ASP A 272 2.27 -31.51 -8.21
CA ASP A 272 1.73 -32.82 -7.80
C ASP A 272 1.24 -33.69 -8.99
N GLY A 273 1.39 -33.20 -10.23
CA GLY A 273 1.04 -33.90 -11.46
C GLY A 273 -0.35 -33.56 -12.01
N ARG A 274 -1.23 -32.94 -11.21
CA ARG A 274 -2.56 -32.50 -11.67
C ARG A 274 -2.44 -31.39 -12.73
N VAL A 275 -3.51 -31.23 -13.51
CA VAL A 275 -3.71 -30.09 -14.42
C VAL A 275 -4.94 -29.34 -13.93
N LEU A 276 -4.80 -28.05 -13.63
CA LEU A 276 -5.82 -27.22 -13.01
C LEU A 276 -6.07 -25.95 -13.83
N SER A 277 -7.22 -25.31 -13.60
CA SER A 277 -7.49 -23.94 -14.07
C SER A 277 -6.87 -22.90 -13.13
N MET A 278 -6.77 -21.64 -13.57
CA MET A 278 -6.26 -20.56 -12.72
C MET A 278 -7.16 -20.37 -11.50
N ARG A 279 -8.48 -20.46 -11.71
CA ARG A 279 -9.50 -20.41 -10.65
C ARG A 279 -9.33 -21.52 -9.62
N GLN A 280 -9.15 -22.78 -10.06
CA GLN A 280 -8.89 -23.91 -9.17
C GLN A 280 -7.59 -23.71 -8.35
N ILE A 281 -6.52 -23.24 -8.99
CA ILE A 281 -5.25 -22.94 -8.30
C ILE A 281 -5.46 -21.86 -7.23
N ALA A 282 -6.19 -20.79 -7.54
CA ALA A 282 -6.45 -19.70 -6.60
C ALA A 282 -7.36 -20.13 -5.44
N ALA A 283 -8.44 -20.88 -5.73
CA ALA A 283 -9.34 -21.44 -4.73
C ALA A 283 -8.59 -22.36 -3.75
N GLU A 284 -7.74 -23.27 -4.24
CA GLU A 284 -6.90 -24.12 -3.39
C GLU A 284 -5.87 -23.30 -2.59
N THR A 285 -5.18 -22.35 -3.24
CA THR A 285 -4.20 -21.45 -2.60
C THR A 285 -4.79 -20.63 -1.45
N MET A 286 -6.07 -20.26 -1.54
CA MET A 286 -6.75 -19.48 -0.50
C MET A 286 -7.14 -20.30 0.73
N LYS A 287 -7.38 -21.62 0.59
CA LYS A 287 -7.89 -22.50 1.68
C LYS A 287 -7.20 -22.28 3.04
N PRO A 288 -5.85 -22.32 3.17
CA PRO A 288 -5.17 -22.13 4.45
C PRO A 288 -5.26 -20.70 5.04
N PHE A 289 -5.72 -19.71 4.25
CA PHE A 289 -5.76 -18.29 4.64
C PHE A 289 -7.19 -17.78 4.91
N ARG A 290 -8.23 -18.57 4.62
CA ARG A 290 -9.66 -18.17 4.78
C ARG A 290 -9.96 -17.53 6.14
N LYS A 291 -9.41 -18.09 7.23
CA LYS A 291 -9.61 -17.56 8.59
C LYS A 291 -9.05 -16.14 8.74
N GLN A 292 -7.80 -15.91 8.32
CA GLN A 292 -7.12 -14.63 8.39
C GLN A 292 -7.80 -13.60 7.46
N ILE A 293 -8.18 -13.99 6.24
CA ILE A 293 -8.93 -13.14 5.30
C ILE A 293 -10.22 -12.63 5.97
N ARG A 294 -11.04 -13.53 6.53
CA ARG A 294 -12.29 -13.17 7.24
C ARG A 294 -12.06 -12.33 8.48
N GLN A 295 -10.95 -12.54 9.20
CA GLN A 295 -10.61 -11.79 10.42
C GLN A 295 -10.15 -10.36 10.12
N LEU A 296 -9.42 -10.12 9.02
CA LEU A 296 -8.85 -8.80 8.66
C LEU A 296 -9.80 -7.96 7.78
N SER A 297 -10.72 -8.62 7.06
CA SER A 297 -11.80 -7.99 6.30
C SER A 297 -13.16 -8.29 6.93
N ASP A 298 -14.01 -9.07 6.25
CA ASP A 298 -15.28 -9.60 6.75
C ASP A 298 -15.73 -10.85 5.96
N GLY A 299 -16.87 -11.43 6.34
CA GLY A 299 -17.46 -12.60 5.66
C GLY A 299 -17.82 -12.32 4.20
N ALA A 300 -18.50 -11.21 3.91
CA ALA A 300 -18.91 -10.83 2.56
C ALA A 300 -17.71 -10.58 1.61
N THR A 301 -16.58 -10.10 2.14
CA THR A 301 -15.34 -9.98 1.35
C THR A 301 -14.74 -11.34 1.03
N LEU A 302 -14.72 -12.26 1.99
CA LEU A 302 -14.28 -13.64 1.75
C LEU A 302 -15.21 -14.37 0.75
N GLU A 303 -16.53 -14.26 0.92
CA GLU A 303 -17.54 -14.80 -0.01
C GLU A 303 -17.37 -14.25 -1.43
N HIS A 304 -17.02 -12.97 -1.59
CA HIS A 304 -16.74 -12.39 -2.90
C HIS A 304 -15.45 -12.93 -3.53
N ILE A 305 -14.38 -13.11 -2.74
CA ILE A 305 -13.15 -13.76 -3.23
C ILE A 305 -13.45 -15.20 -3.66
N GLU A 306 -14.27 -15.92 -2.88
CA GLU A 306 -14.72 -17.27 -3.21
C GLU A 306 -15.53 -17.32 -4.51
N ALA A 307 -16.50 -16.41 -4.68
CA ALA A 307 -17.27 -16.29 -5.92
C ALA A 307 -16.38 -15.97 -7.13
N VAL A 308 -15.37 -15.08 -6.99
CA VAL A 308 -14.41 -14.85 -8.08
C VAL A 308 -13.57 -16.10 -8.33
N PHE A 309 -13.11 -16.82 -7.31
CA PHE A 309 -12.33 -18.05 -7.52
C PHE A 309 -13.16 -19.26 -7.96
N ALA A 310 -14.48 -19.22 -7.85
CA ALA A 310 -15.41 -20.20 -8.42
C ALA A 310 -15.79 -19.86 -9.88
N GLY A 311 -15.84 -18.58 -10.24
CA GLY A 311 -16.36 -18.09 -11.53
C GLY A 311 -17.75 -17.46 -11.43
N ASP A 312 -18.38 -17.52 -10.26
CA ASP A 312 -19.70 -16.94 -9.96
C ASP A 312 -19.67 -15.39 -9.88
N ALA A 313 -18.47 -14.79 -9.75
CA ALA A 313 -18.25 -13.35 -9.83
C ALA A 313 -17.12 -13.02 -10.81
N ARG A 314 -17.28 -11.89 -11.51
CA ARG A 314 -16.35 -11.45 -12.58
C ARG A 314 -15.00 -11.01 -12.01
N SER A 315 -13.94 -11.49 -12.65
CA SER A 315 -12.58 -10.94 -12.65
C SER A 315 -12.45 -9.88 -13.76
N LEU A 316 -11.47 -8.98 -13.66
CA LEU A 316 -11.11 -8.14 -14.81
C LEU A 316 -10.42 -8.95 -15.94
N LEU A 317 -9.99 -10.19 -15.66
CA LEU A 317 -9.54 -11.16 -16.67
C LEU A 317 -10.71 -11.86 -17.42
N ASP A 318 -11.97 -11.64 -17.04
CA ASP A 318 -13.11 -12.20 -17.79
C ASP A 318 -13.52 -11.35 -18.99
N PHE A 319 -12.98 -10.13 -19.10
CA PHE A 319 -13.19 -9.25 -20.24
C PHE A 319 -12.22 -9.60 -21.38
N PRO A 320 -12.60 -9.35 -22.65
CA PRO A 320 -11.71 -9.55 -23.81
C PRO A 320 -10.53 -8.57 -23.81
N ASP A 321 -10.75 -7.37 -23.26
CA ASP A 321 -9.80 -6.25 -23.24
C ASP A 321 -9.75 -5.59 -21.86
N ARG A 322 -8.85 -4.63 -21.67
CA ARG A 322 -8.78 -3.80 -20.47
C ARG A 322 -10.03 -2.89 -20.38
N PRO A 323 -10.75 -2.87 -19.24
CA PRO A 323 -11.92 -2.01 -19.06
C PRO A 323 -11.64 -0.51 -19.26
N SER A 324 -12.58 0.21 -19.89
CA SER A 324 -12.48 1.67 -20.08
C SER A 324 -12.41 2.48 -18.77
N ALA A 325 -12.85 1.90 -17.65
CA ALA A 325 -12.74 2.51 -16.32
C ALA A 325 -11.27 2.74 -15.85
N TYR A 326 -10.28 2.17 -16.55
CA TYR A 326 -8.88 2.51 -16.37
C TYR A 326 -8.49 3.89 -16.94
N GLU A 327 -9.21 4.41 -17.94
CA GLU A 327 -8.78 5.60 -18.70
C GLU A 327 -9.08 6.93 -18.01
N ASP A 328 -10.03 6.93 -17.07
CA ASP A 328 -10.51 8.15 -16.40
C ASP A 328 -10.74 7.90 -14.89
N ALA A 329 -9.69 7.40 -14.23
CA ALA A 329 -9.73 6.97 -12.84
C ALA A 329 -10.08 8.12 -11.87
N GLY A 330 -10.91 7.80 -10.88
CA GLY A 330 -11.32 8.73 -9.83
C GLY A 330 -12.46 9.69 -10.19
N HIS A 331 -12.79 9.86 -11.48
CA HIS A 331 -13.89 10.73 -11.93
C HIS A 331 -15.25 10.23 -11.42
N GLY A 332 -15.45 8.91 -11.45
CA GLY A 332 -16.51 8.21 -10.72
C GLY A 332 -15.93 7.22 -9.71
N ILE A 333 -16.67 6.94 -8.64
CA ILE A 333 -16.40 5.80 -7.74
C ILE A 333 -17.68 5.01 -7.56
N ASP A 334 -17.74 3.85 -8.20
CA ASP A 334 -18.75 2.85 -7.90
C ASP A 334 -18.27 2.00 -6.72
N TRP A 335 -18.92 2.19 -5.56
CA TRP A 335 -18.73 1.35 -4.38
C TRP A 335 -19.47 0.01 -4.49
N ASN A 336 -20.15 -0.24 -5.62
CA ASN A 336 -20.98 -1.40 -5.90
C ASN A 336 -22.12 -1.57 -4.88
N ARG A 337 -22.77 -2.74 -4.87
CA ARG A 337 -23.77 -3.13 -3.84
C ARG A 337 -23.23 -3.13 -2.41
N ARG A 338 -21.91 -2.97 -2.21
CA ARG A 338 -21.31 -2.79 -0.88
C ARG A 338 -21.63 -1.39 -0.38
N ARG A 339 -22.86 -1.21 0.14
CA ARG A 339 -23.20 -0.07 1.02
C ARG A 339 -22.05 0.06 2.01
N VAL A 340 -21.34 1.18 1.95
CA VAL A 340 -20.15 1.46 2.75
C VAL A 340 -20.49 1.21 4.21
N ARG A 341 -20.10 0.04 4.75
CA ARG A 341 -20.20 -0.22 6.18
C ARG A 341 -19.31 0.82 6.82
N HIS A 342 -19.90 1.69 7.64
CA HIS A 342 -19.19 2.77 8.32
C HIS A 342 -18.31 2.19 9.44
N TRP A 343 -17.29 1.41 9.05
CA TRP A 343 -16.19 1.04 9.92
C TRP A 343 -15.58 2.32 10.45
N ALA A 344 -15.68 2.54 11.76
CA ALA A 344 -15.13 3.71 12.42
C ALA A 344 -13.64 3.87 12.04
N ARG A 345 -13.23 5.12 11.86
CA ARG A 345 -11.84 5.51 11.55
C ARG A 345 -10.84 4.74 12.42
N SER A 346 -9.69 4.39 11.85
CA SER A 346 -8.60 3.80 12.64
C SER A 346 -8.07 4.81 13.69
N ASP A 347 -7.31 4.36 14.69
CA ASP A 347 -6.78 5.32 15.67
C ASP A 347 -5.65 6.17 15.05
N TYR A 348 -4.84 5.58 14.17
CA TYR A 348 -3.87 6.29 13.34
C TYR A 348 -4.56 7.31 12.43
N GLU A 349 -5.67 6.95 11.78
CA GLU A 349 -6.47 7.86 10.96
C GLU A 349 -7.00 9.06 11.77
N LYS A 350 -7.51 8.83 12.99
CA LYS A 350 -7.95 9.91 13.90
C LYS A 350 -6.80 10.84 14.30
N VAL A 351 -5.62 10.29 14.57
CA VAL A 351 -4.41 11.07 14.88
C VAL A 351 -3.98 11.89 13.66
N ILE A 352 -3.97 11.29 12.46
CA ILE A 352 -3.54 11.94 11.22
C ILE A 352 -4.49 13.10 10.85
N HIS A 353 -5.81 12.95 10.99
CA HIS A 353 -6.73 14.09 10.78
C HIS A 353 -6.50 15.24 11.77
N ARG A 354 -6.22 14.95 13.05
CA ARG A 354 -5.86 15.99 14.05
C ARG A 354 -4.53 16.68 13.71
N VAL A 355 -3.57 15.93 13.17
CA VAL A 355 -2.29 16.45 12.68
C VAL A 355 -2.47 17.37 11.47
N ILE A 356 -3.34 16.99 10.53
CA ILE A 356 -3.64 17.75 9.31
C ILE A 356 -4.40 19.04 9.60
N ALA A 357 -5.24 19.08 10.64
CA ALA A 357 -5.90 20.31 11.08
C ALA A 357 -4.92 21.43 11.52
N ARG A 358 -3.63 21.11 11.72
CA ARG A 358 -2.54 22.03 12.14
C ARG A 358 -2.73 22.76 13.48
N GLU A 359 -3.85 22.53 14.17
CA GLU A 359 -4.10 23.05 15.51
C GLU A 359 -3.00 22.60 16.51
N PRO A 360 -2.57 23.46 17.45
CA PRO A 360 -1.56 23.10 18.45
C PRO A 360 -2.00 21.95 19.37
N ILE A 361 -1.48 20.75 19.13
CA ILE A 361 -1.83 19.56 19.90
C ILE A 361 -1.19 19.64 21.29
N ARG A 362 -2.02 19.63 22.33
CA ARG A 362 -1.57 19.54 23.74
C ARG A 362 -1.24 18.09 24.11
N ILE A 363 0.02 17.83 24.41
CA ILE A 363 0.60 16.54 24.78
C ILE A 363 1.41 16.73 26.08
N SER A 364 1.09 16.00 27.15
CA SER A 364 1.79 16.06 28.45
C SER A 364 2.01 17.50 28.96
N GLY A 365 0.97 18.34 28.89
CA GLY A 365 1.01 19.74 29.34
C GLY A 365 1.69 20.73 28.39
N LYS A 366 2.34 20.27 27.31
CA LYS A 366 3.03 21.10 26.31
C LYS A 366 2.23 21.18 25.00
N HIS A 367 2.32 22.31 24.30
CA HIS A 367 1.70 22.50 22.98
C HIS A 367 2.72 22.26 21.87
N TYR A 368 2.31 21.53 20.85
CA TYR A 368 3.13 21.12 19.71
C TYR A 368 2.44 21.45 18.39
N VAL A 369 3.21 21.97 17.43
CA VAL A 369 2.75 22.19 16.05
C VAL A 369 3.52 21.25 15.12
N VAL A 370 2.82 20.62 14.18
CA VAL A 370 3.39 19.70 13.20
C VAL A 370 4.32 20.46 12.26
N GLN A 371 5.49 19.88 11.94
CA GLN A 371 6.40 20.41 10.93
C GLN A 371 6.47 19.54 9.68
N ARG A 372 6.59 18.22 9.85
CA ARG A 372 6.66 17.25 8.74
C ARG A 372 6.25 15.86 9.18
N MET A 373 5.82 15.04 8.22
CA MET A 373 5.77 13.59 8.42
C MET A 373 7.15 12.98 8.14
N GLN A 374 7.53 11.94 8.88
CA GLN A 374 8.81 11.26 8.73
C GLN A 374 8.57 9.74 8.55
N GLY A 375 8.89 9.24 7.35
CA GLY A 375 8.61 7.85 6.99
C GLY A 375 7.12 7.49 7.11
N TRP A 376 6.84 6.26 7.58
CA TRP A 376 5.48 5.74 7.73
C TRP A 376 4.87 6.05 9.11
N TYR A 377 5.65 5.91 10.19
CA TYR A 377 5.15 5.90 11.56
C TYR A 377 5.38 7.18 12.36
N GLU A 378 6.24 8.09 11.88
CA GLU A 378 6.77 9.18 12.70
C GLU A 378 6.29 10.54 12.20
N ILE A 379 6.13 11.47 13.14
CA ILE A 379 5.74 12.84 12.87
C ILE A 379 6.67 13.75 13.67
N VAL A 380 7.26 14.73 12.99
CA VAL A 380 8.13 15.73 13.62
C VAL A 380 7.31 16.94 13.99
N PHE A 381 7.30 17.25 15.29
CA PHE A 381 6.66 18.40 15.87
C PHE A 381 7.69 19.41 16.36
N ARG A 382 7.25 20.66 16.50
CA ARG A 382 7.95 21.74 17.20
C ARG A 382 7.15 22.14 18.44
N GLU A 383 7.78 22.13 19.61
CA GLU A 383 7.18 22.66 20.83
C GLU A 383 7.01 24.19 20.69
N VAL A 384 5.82 24.71 20.99
CA VAL A 384 5.47 26.13 20.76
C VAL A 384 6.35 27.07 21.59
N LYS A 385 6.54 26.77 22.88
CA LYS A 385 7.30 27.64 23.81
C LYS A 385 8.81 27.60 23.57
N THR A 386 9.40 26.40 23.52
CA THR A 386 10.86 26.21 23.47
C THR A 386 11.43 26.19 22.06
N ARG A 387 10.57 26.13 21.02
CA ARG A 387 10.92 25.90 19.61
C ARG A 387 11.69 24.60 19.34
N ARG A 388 11.92 23.74 20.35
CA ARG A 388 12.63 22.46 20.20
C ARG A 388 11.81 21.48 19.37
N GLN A 389 12.50 20.72 18.51
CA GLN A 389 11.90 19.63 17.76
C GLN A 389 11.71 18.40 18.66
N ARG A 390 10.65 17.64 18.39
CA ARG A 390 10.42 16.30 18.96
C ARG A 390 9.75 15.42 17.92
N VAL A 391 10.28 14.21 17.76
CA VAL A 391 9.64 13.14 16.99
C VAL A 391 8.69 12.40 17.93
N PHE A 392 7.50 12.08 17.42
CA PHE A 392 6.55 11.16 18.05
C PHE A 392 6.17 10.09 17.03
N ASN A 393 6.01 8.83 17.45
CA ASN A 393 5.40 7.82 16.59
C ASN A 393 3.87 7.77 16.79
N LEU A 394 3.14 7.20 15.82
CA LEU A 394 1.68 7.12 15.88
C LEU A 394 1.18 6.33 17.10
N ASP A 395 1.86 5.26 17.51
CA ASP A 395 1.54 4.50 18.74
C ASP A 395 1.57 5.38 20.02
N GLU A 396 2.61 6.22 20.17
CA GLU A 396 2.72 7.18 21.27
C GLU A 396 1.58 8.22 21.19
N LEU A 397 1.31 8.77 20.00
CA LEU A 397 0.24 9.75 19.79
C LEU A 397 -1.15 9.19 20.10
N VAL A 398 -1.45 7.94 19.71
CA VAL A 398 -2.72 7.27 20.07
C VAL A 398 -2.84 7.12 21.58
N ARG A 399 -1.78 6.67 22.27
CA ARG A 399 -1.79 6.52 23.74
C ARG A 399 -1.99 7.85 24.45
N LEU A 400 -1.29 8.91 24.00
CA LEU A 400 -1.33 10.23 24.64
C LEU A 400 -2.61 11.02 24.30
N THR A 401 -3.28 10.73 23.18
CA THR A 401 -4.57 11.36 22.84
C THR A 401 -5.79 10.65 23.42
N ARG A 402 -5.65 9.41 23.91
CA ARG A 402 -6.68 8.65 24.64
C ARG A 402 -6.73 8.92 26.15
N LYS A 403 -5.64 9.40 26.75
CA LYS A 403 -5.57 9.78 28.18
C LYS A 403 -6.06 11.21 28.41
N ARG A 404 -7.26 11.54 27.93
CA ARG A 404 -7.95 12.81 28.18
C ARG A 404 -9.30 12.53 28.81
#